data_AF-A0A7J9LYK1-F1
#
_entry.id   AF-A0A7J9LYK1-F1
#
_cell.length_a   1.000
_cell.length_b   1.000
_cell.length_c   1.000
_cell.angle_alpha   90.00
_cell.angle_beta   90.00
_cell.angle_gamma   90.00
#
_symmetry.space_group_name_H-M   'P 1'
#
loop_
_entity.id
_entity.type
_entity.pdbx_description
1 polymer ?
#
loop_
_entity_poly.entity_id
_entity_poly.type
_entity_poly.pdbx_seq_one_letter_code
_entity_poly.pdbx_strand_id
1 'polypeptide(L)'
;MEGKEVIVISSSPEKDRMLSNISCKQEDDDGSTLLKKNMDMMEDCFILDFNPFDSMNIAKLSFTIQDAHDDDLTVVAEKGKVACRDYPHSRHLCLRFPFDKTPHEKHCYLCYCYVCDSVAPCEFWTIHCHASEHVEDWKSQRELMRLKIRRQIGQTKVCLFLSRNK
;
A
#
# COMPACT_ATOMS: atom_id res chain seq x y z
N MET A 1 16.94 -8.61 39.18
CA MET A 1 17.11 -7.64 38.07
C MET A 1 16.96 -8.45 36.79
N GLU A 2 15.73 -8.87 36.47
CA GLU A 2 15.41 -9.60 35.25
C GLU A 2 15.78 -8.77 34.02
N GLY A 3 16.61 -9.36 33.15
CA GLY A 3 16.96 -8.79 31.85
C GLY A 3 15.77 -8.92 30.91
N LYS A 4 15.21 -7.79 30.48
CA LYS A 4 14.23 -7.75 29.39
C LYS A 4 14.97 -7.93 28.08
N GLU A 5 14.72 -9.01 27.37
CA GLU A 5 15.22 -9.21 26.02
C GLU A 5 14.44 -8.30 25.06
N VAL A 6 15.14 -7.31 24.48
CA VAL A 6 14.54 -6.32 23.59
C VAL A 6 14.74 -6.80 22.15
N ILE A 7 13.68 -7.29 21.52
CA ILE A 7 13.68 -7.63 20.09
C ILE A 7 13.49 -6.34 19.29
N VAL A 8 14.56 -5.87 18.64
CA VAL A 8 14.54 -4.64 17.85
C VAL A 8 14.18 -4.96 16.40
N ILE A 9 12.91 -4.73 16.02
CA ILE A 9 12.49 -4.78 14.62
C ILE A 9 12.84 -3.43 13.98
N SER A 10 13.99 -3.36 13.30
CA SER A 10 14.43 -2.15 12.59
C SER A 10 14.03 -2.24 11.11
N SER A 11 13.13 -1.36 10.66
CA SER A 11 12.99 -1.08 9.22
C SER A 11 13.91 0.09 8.85
N SER A 12 14.89 -0.18 7.98
CA SER A 12 15.88 0.80 7.51
C SER A 12 15.19 1.99 6.79
N PRO A 13 15.67 3.23 6.94
CA PRO A 13 15.08 4.38 6.29
C PRO A 13 15.50 4.44 4.81
N GLU A 14 14.56 4.16 3.90
CA GLU A 14 14.77 4.45 2.49
C GLU A 14 14.69 5.97 2.26
N LYS A 15 15.75 6.50 1.63
CA LYS A 15 15.90 7.90 1.27
C LYS A 15 15.06 8.20 0.04
N ASP A 16 14.29 9.28 0.11
CA ASP A 16 13.51 9.86 -0.97
C ASP A 16 14.29 9.92 -2.30
N ARG A 17 13.74 9.33 -3.37
CA ARG A 17 14.09 9.68 -4.75
C ARG A 17 12.86 10.18 -5.47
N MET A 18 12.93 11.46 -5.83
CA MET A 18 11.95 12.18 -6.64
C MET A 18 11.72 11.49 -7.99
N LEU A 19 10.47 11.21 -8.31
CA LEU A 19 10.03 10.82 -9.66
C LEU A 19 9.95 12.09 -10.52
N SER A 20 10.92 12.29 -11.40
CA SER A 20 10.85 13.32 -12.45
C SER A 20 10.48 12.71 -13.81
N ASN A 21 9.27 13.07 -14.25
CA ASN A 21 8.86 13.40 -15.61
C ASN A 21 9.21 12.42 -16.76
N ILE A 22 8.24 11.57 -17.10
CA ILE A 22 8.19 10.87 -18.40
C ILE A 22 7.66 11.85 -19.45
N SER A 23 8.50 12.20 -20.43
CA SER A 23 8.10 12.90 -21.64
C SER A 23 8.26 11.94 -22.82
N CYS A 24 7.15 11.54 -23.43
CA CYS A 24 7.15 10.75 -24.67
C CYS A 24 7.34 11.69 -25.86
N LYS A 25 8.39 11.46 -26.66
CA LYS A 25 8.45 11.91 -28.05
C LYS A 25 8.34 10.68 -28.97
N GLN A 26 7.45 10.79 -29.95
CA GLN A 26 7.32 9.89 -31.09
C GLN A 26 8.34 10.32 -32.16
N GLU A 27 9.04 9.37 -32.80
CA GLU A 27 9.43 9.44 -34.22
C GLU A 27 9.47 8.01 -34.79
N ASP A 28 9.20 7.92 -36.09
CA ASP A 28 8.68 6.76 -36.83
C ASP A 28 9.75 5.94 -37.59
N ASP A 29 9.40 4.67 -37.85
CA ASP A 29 9.72 3.80 -39.02
C ASP A 29 11.18 3.69 -39.52
N ASP A 30 11.83 2.52 -39.44
CA ASP A 30 11.80 1.55 -40.54
C ASP A 30 12.13 0.10 -40.11
N GLY A 31 11.42 -0.85 -40.73
CA GLY A 31 11.31 -2.22 -40.25
C GLY A 31 12.48 -3.16 -40.56
N SER A 32 12.79 -4.03 -39.59
CA SER A 32 13.18 -5.41 -39.86
C SER A 32 12.92 -6.29 -38.63
N THR A 33 11.96 -7.20 -38.80
CA THR A 33 11.84 -8.48 -38.09
C THR A 33 11.51 -8.43 -36.59
N LEU A 34 10.20 -8.31 -36.34
CA LEU A 34 9.50 -8.54 -35.08
C LEU A 34 9.81 -9.92 -34.47
N LEU A 35 10.83 -9.99 -33.62
CA LEU A 35 10.88 -10.89 -32.47
C LEU A 35 10.90 -10.04 -31.19
N LYS A 36 9.76 -9.39 -30.90
CA LYS A 36 9.51 -8.77 -29.59
C LYS A 36 9.16 -9.85 -28.57
N LYS A 37 10.20 -10.34 -27.87
CA LYS A 37 10.12 -10.83 -26.49
C LYS A 37 11.37 -10.36 -25.75
N ASN A 38 11.47 -9.05 -25.55
CA ASN A 38 12.48 -8.46 -24.66
C ASN A 38 11.88 -8.43 -23.25
N MET A 39 12.15 -9.48 -22.48
CA MET A 39 12.01 -9.52 -21.04
C MET A 39 13.42 -9.39 -20.45
N ASP A 40 14.06 -8.23 -20.60
CA ASP A 40 15.30 -7.92 -19.85
C ASP A 40 14.92 -7.10 -18.61
N MET A 41 14.19 -7.77 -17.71
CA MET A 41 14.31 -7.53 -16.27
C MET A 41 15.52 -8.32 -15.79
N MET A 42 16.73 -7.82 -16.03
CA MET A 42 17.91 -8.26 -15.29
C MET A 42 18.16 -7.24 -14.18
N GLU A 43 17.28 -7.28 -13.18
CA GLU A 43 17.66 -6.89 -11.82
C GLU A 43 18.79 -7.84 -11.39
N ASP A 44 19.85 -7.24 -10.87
CA ASP A 44 21.10 -7.88 -10.47
C ASP A 44 20.84 -8.83 -9.28
N CYS A 45 20.41 -10.07 -9.56
CA CYS A 45 20.14 -11.09 -8.57
C CYS A 45 21.46 -11.65 -8.01
N PHE A 46 21.92 -11.09 -6.90
CA PHE A 46 23.03 -11.66 -6.12
C PHE A 46 22.57 -12.97 -5.45
N ILE A 47 23.14 -14.09 -5.89
CA ILE A 47 22.99 -15.37 -5.20
C ILE A 47 23.75 -15.25 -3.88
N LEU A 48 23.02 -15.36 -2.77
CA LEU A 48 23.62 -15.40 -1.44
C LEU A 48 24.31 -16.76 -1.24
N ASP A 49 25.47 -16.76 -0.59
CA ASP A 49 26.18 -17.99 -0.19
C ASP A 49 25.44 -18.78 0.91
N PHE A 50 24.26 -18.33 1.32
CA PHE A 50 23.46 -18.90 2.39
C PHE A 50 21.98 -18.97 1.98
N ASN A 51 21.31 -20.08 2.29
CA ASN A 51 19.88 -20.28 2.04
C ASN A 51 19.05 -19.62 3.16
N PRO A 52 18.28 -18.55 2.89
CA PRO A 52 17.45 -17.90 3.92
C PRO A 52 16.26 -18.76 4.39
N PHE A 53 16.01 -19.90 3.74
CA PHE A 53 15.00 -20.88 4.13
C PHE A 53 15.59 -22.16 4.72
N ASP A 54 16.91 -22.26 4.85
CA ASP A 54 17.49 -23.30 5.71
C ASP A 54 16.95 -23.05 7.11
N SER A 55 16.29 -24.07 7.65
CA SER A 55 15.68 -24.02 8.96
C SER A 55 16.77 -23.82 10.00
N MET A 56 17.01 -22.55 10.37
CA MET A 56 17.67 -22.24 11.63
C MET A 56 16.94 -23.05 12.69
N ASN A 57 17.65 -23.95 13.36
CA ASN A 57 17.04 -24.91 14.25
C ASN A 57 16.54 -24.15 15.49
N ILE A 58 15.27 -23.70 15.44
CA ILE A 58 14.61 -22.95 16.52
C ILE A 58 14.58 -23.80 17.80
N ALA A 59 14.63 -25.14 17.68
CA ALA A 59 14.75 -26.04 18.82
C ALA A 59 16.10 -25.93 19.56
N LYS A 60 17.17 -25.39 18.94
CA LYS A 60 18.42 -25.04 19.62
C LYS A 60 18.36 -23.67 20.32
N LEU A 61 17.34 -22.88 20.04
CA LEU A 61 16.94 -21.68 20.79
C LEU A 61 15.90 -21.98 21.87
N SER A 62 15.51 -23.26 22.07
CA SER A 62 14.64 -23.64 23.18
C SER A 62 15.41 -23.53 24.51
N PHE A 63 15.46 -22.31 25.04
CA PHE A 63 15.57 -22.13 26.47
C PHE A 63 14.37 -22.85 27.08
N THR A 64 14.62 -23.71 28.05
CA THR A 64 13.61 -24.53 28.70
C THR A 64 12.56 -23.62 29.33
N ILE A 65 11.43 -23.38 28.65
CA ILE A 65 10.26 -22.74 29.27
C ILE A 65 9.60 -23.81 30.15
N GLN A 66 10.16 -23.98 31.34
CA GLN A 66 9.40 -24.50 32.46
C GLN A 66 8.43 -23.41 32.91
N ASP A 67 7.16 -23.71 32.74
CA ASP A 67 5.99 -23.31 33.53
C ASP A 67 5.91 -21.87 34.10
N ALA A 68 4.78 -21.25 33.75
CA ALA A 68 4.18 -20.08 34.40
C ALA A 68 4.93 -18.74 34.30
N HIS A 69 4.76 -18.05 33.17
CA HIS A 69 4.33 -16.65 33.23
C HIS A 69 3.65 -16.21 31.94
N ASP A 70 2.59 -15.43 32.12
CA ASP A 70 1.97 -14.56 31.14
C ASP A 70 3.00 -13.51 30.71
N ASP A 71 3.87 -13.87 29.76
CA ASP A 71 4.87 -12.97 29.20
C ASP A 71 4.20 -12.05 28.17
N ASP A 72 3.52 -11.03 28.70
CA ASP A 72 2.93 -9.93 27.94
C ASP A 72 4.02 -9.19 27.15
N LEU A 73 4.13 -9.49 25.85
CA LEU A 73 4.99 -8.75 24.93
C LEU A 73 4.44 -7.33 24.74
N THR A 74 5.11 -6.36 25.37
CA THR A 74 4.75 -4.94 25.29
C THR A 74 5.68 -4.19 24.33
N VAL A 75 5.11 -3.43 23.39
CA VAL A 75 5.88 -2.53 22.52
C VAL A 75 6.44 -1.38 23.35
N VAL A 76 7.75 -1.36 23.55
CA VAL A 76 8.44 -0.34 24.39
C VAL A 76 8.83 0.92 23.64
N ALA A 77 8.89 0.88 22.30
CA ALA A 77 9.17 2.04 21.47
C ALA A 77 8.72 1.82 20.01
N GLU A 78 8.34 2.90 19.35
CA GLU A 78 8.07 2.97 17.91
C GLU A 78 8.95 4.07 17.31
N LYS A 79 9.67 3.80 16.21
CA LYS A 79 10.52 4.79 15.55
C LYS A 79 10.27 4.76 14.05
N GLY A 80 9.90 5.91 13.48
CA GLY A 80 9.64 6.07 12.05
C GLY A 80 8.20 6.46 11.75
N LYS A 81 7.86 6.55 10.46
CA LYS A 81 6.48 6.75 9.99
C LYS A 81 5.82 5.40 9.79
N VAL A 82 4.58 5.26 10.24
CA VAL A 82 3.76 4.06 10.09
C VAL A 82 2.76 4.26 8.95
N ALA A 83 2.81 3.41 7.93
CA ALA A 83 1.96 3.50 6.73
C ALA A 83 0.47 3.73 7.05
N CYS A 84 -0.08 2.91 7.94
CA CYS A 84 -1.50 2.87 8.28
C CYS A 84 -1.93 3.91 9.34
N ARG A 85 -1.02 4.81 9.75
CA ARG A 85 -1.30 5.90 10.69
C ARG A 85 -0.90 7.26 10.13
N ASP A 86 0.24 7.34 9.47
CA ASP A 86 0.91 8.60 9.12
C ASP A 86 0.82 8.95 7.62
N TYR A 87 0.32 8.03 6.79
CA TYR A 87 0.07 8.26 5.36
C TYR A 87 -1.41 8.07 4.99
N PRO A 88 -1.87 8.63 3.85
CA PRO A 88 -3.23 8.39 3.38
C PRO A 88 -3.53 6.90 3.23
N HIS A 89 -4.58 6.42 3.88
CA HIS A 89 -4.94 5.00 3.90
C HIS A 89 -6.46 4.79 3.79
N SER A 90 -6.85 3.63 3.29
CA SER A 90 -8.24 3.19 3.27
C SER A 90 -8.74 2.96 4.70
N ARG A 91 -10.06 3.05 4.91
CA ARG A 91 -10.62 2.93 6.26
C ARG A 91 -10.30 1.60 6.95
N HIS A 92 -10.36 0.49 6.22
CA HIS A 92 -10.09 -0.84 6.78
C HIS A 92 -8.64 -1.02 7.26
N LEU A 93 -7.72 -0.15 6.85
CA LEU A 93 -6.33 -0.16 7.29
C LEU A 93 -6.05 0.80 8.45
N CYS A 94 -7.03 1.57 8.93
CA CYS A 94 -6.77 2.61 9.92
C CYS A 94 -6.32 2.05 11.28
N LEU A 95 -5.08 2.38 11.71
CA LEU A 95 -4.60 1.98 13.03
C LEU A 95 -5.15 2.85 14.16
N ARG A 96 -5.54 4.10 13.86
CA ARG A 96 -6.13 5.01 14.86
C ARG A 96 -7.56 4.61 15.23
N PHE A 97 -8.28 4.03 14.27
CA PHE A 97 -9.61 3.45 14.45
C PHE A 97 -9.61 2.03 13.87
N PRO A 98 -9.11 1.04 14.65
CA PRO A 98 -9.03 -0.34 14.18
C PRO A 98 -10.39 -0.83 13.71
N PHE A 99 -10.40 -1.48 12.54
CA PHE A 99 -11.63 -1.83 11.83
C PHE A 99 -12.55 -2.71 12.68
N ASP A 100 -12.02 -3.76 13.31
CA ASP A 100 -12.82 -4.71 14.10
C ASP A 100 -13.24 -4.20 15.49
N LYS A 101 -12.62 -3.11 15.97
CA LYS A 101 -12.83 -2.60 17.34
C LYS A 101 -13.63 -1.30 17.39
N THR A 102 -13.83 -0.64 16.25
CA THR A 102 -14.43 0.69 16.21
C THR A 102 -15.56 0.74 15.18
N PRO A 103 -16.61 1.55 15.40
CA PRO A 103 -17.67 1.72 14.41
C PRO A 103 -17.10 2.15 13.06
N HIS A 104 -17.54 1.50 11.98
CA HIS A 104 -17.04 1.75 10.63
C HIS A 104 -17.36 3.15 10.12
N GLU A 105 -18.08 4.00 10.83
CA GLU A 105 -18.25 5.40 10.45
C GLU A 105 -17.07 6.30 10.88
N LYS A 106 -16.33 5.93 11.94
CA LYS A 106 -15.26 6.76 12.54
C LYS A 106 -13.96 6.78 11.73
N HIS A 107 -13.58 7.88 11.12
CA HIS A 107 -12.34 7.99 10.36
C HIS A 107 -11.34 8.98 10.97
N CYS A 108 -10.05 8.80 10.64
CA CYS A 108 -9.03 9.81 10.93
C CYS A 108 -8.88 10.80 9.75
N TYR A 109 -8.05 11.83 9.92
CA TYR A 109 -7.83 12.87 8.91
C TYR A 109 -7.04 12.38 7.68
N LEU A 110 -6.39 11.22 7.76
CA LEU A 110 -5.67 10.59 6.65
C LEU A 110 -6.48 9.47 5.97
N CYS A 111 -7.68 9.17 6.47
CA CYS A 111 -8.51 8.17 5.83
C CYS A 111 -9.05 8.68 4.49
N TYR A 112 -9.10 7.79 3.50
CA TYR A 112 -9.81 8.00 2.25
C TYR A 112 -10.87 6.91 2.03
N CYS A 113 -11.88 7.24 1.23
CA CYS A 113 -12.87 6.30 0.75
C CYS A 113 -12.26 5.38 -0.32
N TYR A 114 -12.19 4.08 -0.04
CA TYR A 114 -11.61 3.08 -0.96
C TYR A 114 -12.30 3.09 -2.33
N VAL A 115 -13.63 3.26 -2.37
CA VAL A 115 -14.41 3.21 -3.61
C VAL A 115 -14.25 4.49 -4.43
N CYS A 116 -14.20 5.66 -3.78
CA CYS A 116 -14.19 6.96 -4.45
C CYS A 116 -12.78 7.52 -4.71
N ASP A 117 -11.74 6.96 -4.07
CA ASP A 117 -10.39 7.53 -4.03
C ASP A 117 -10.38 9.02 -3.58
N SER A 118 -11.29 9.38 -2.67
CA SER A 118 -11.45 10.74 -2.12
C SER A 118 -11.27 10.75 -0.61
N VAL A 119 -10.93 11.91 -0.03
CA VAL A 119 -10.83 12.07 1.44
C VAL A 119 -12.12 11.63 2.14
N ALA A 120 -11.99 10.97 3.29
CA ALA A 120 -13.14 10.56 4.09
C ALA A 120 -13.69 11.75 4.90
N PRO A 121 -15.03 11.90 5.02
CA PRO A 121 -16.06 11.04 4.44
C PRO A 121 -16.40 11.46 3.00
N CYS A 122 -16.73 10.48 2.14
CA CYS A 122 -17.36 10.76 0.85
C CYS A 122 -18.89 10.89 0.99
N GLU A 123 -19.60 11.26 -0.09
CA GLU A 123 -21.07 11.38 -0.10
C GLU A 123 -21.79 10.11 0.38
N PHE A 124 -21.33 8.93 -0.03
CA PHE A 124 -21.92 7.63 0.34
C PHE A 124 -21.16 6.93 1.47
N TRP A 125 -20.57 7.69 2.39
CA TRP A 125 -19.67 7.15 3.40
C TRP A 125 -20.29 6.05 4.27
N THR A 126 -21.56 6.18 4.65
CA THR A 126 -22.26 5.19 5.49
C THR A 126 -22.24 3.77 4.91
N ILE A 127 -22.12 3.64 3.59
CA ILE A 127 -22.02 2.37 2.89
C ILE A 127 -20.55 2.06 2.55
N HIS A 128 -19.82 3.04 2.01
CA HIS A 128 -18.44 2.88 1.57
C HIS A 128 -17.43 2.69 2.71
N CYS A 129 -17.79 3.01 3.95
CA CYS A 129 -16.91 2.88 5.08
C CYS A 129 -16.61 1.42 5.47
N HIS A 130 -17.45 0.48 5.00
CA HIS A 130 -17.25 -0.96 5.09
C HIS A 130 -16.34 -1.51 3.97
N ALA A 131 -15.90 -0.67 3.04
CA ALA A 131 -15.16 -1.12 1.88
C ALA A 131 -13.75 -1.63 2.24
N SER A 132 -13.45 -2.85 1.80
CA SER A 132 -12.15 -3.50 1.95
C SER A 132 -11.61 -4.02 0.62
N GLU A 133 -10.29 -4.05 0.50
CA GLU A 133 -9.62 -4.62 -0.68
C GLU A 133 -9.81 -6.14 -0.77
N HIS A 134 -10.16 -6.80 0.32
CA HIS A 134 -10.31 -8.26 0.35
C HIS A 134 -11.66 -8.74 -0.21
N VAL A 135 -12.61 -7.85 -0.49
CA VAL A 135 -13.92 -8.21 -1.04
C VAL A 135 -14.02 -7.74 -2.49
N GLU A 136 -14.34 -8.69 -3.38
CA GLU A 136 -14.30 -8.48 -4.82
C GLU A 136 -15.32 -7.45 -5.33
N ASP A 137 -16.49 -7.37 -4.68
CA ASP A 137 -17.53 -6.39 -5.02
C ASP A 137 -17.02 -4.95 -4.87
N TRP A 138 -16.25 -4.67 -3.82
CA TRP A 138 -15.68 -3.33 -3.60
C TRP A 138 -14.61 -2.99 -4.64
N LYS A 139 -13.80 -3.96 -5.07
CA LYS A 139 -12.82 -3.75 -6.15
C LYS A 139 -13.53 -3.39 -7.46
N SER A 140 -14.57 -4.15 -7.80
CA SER A 140 -15.39 -3.90 -8.99
C SER A 140 -16.02 -2.51 -8.96
N GLN A 141 -16.60 -2.12 -7.83
CA GLN A 141 -17.19 -0.79 -7.67
C GLN A 141 -16.15 0.34 -7.78
N ARG A 142 -14.96 0.16 -7.20
CA ARG A 142 -13.85 1.12 -7.30
C ARG A 142 -13.40 1.31 -8.76
N GLU A 143 -13.26 0.23 -9.52
CA GLU A 143 -12.87 0.34 -10.94
C GLU A 143 -13.95 1.05 -11.77
N LEU A 144 -15.23 0.75 -11.54
CA LEU A 144 -16.32 1.47 -12.18
C LEU A 144 -16.30 2.97 -11.85
N MET A 145 -16.01 3.33 -10.60
CA MET A 145 -15.87 4.72 -10.18
C MET A 145 -14.71 5.42 -10.89
N ARG A 146 -13.55 4.76 -11.00
CA ARG A 146 -12.39 5.27 -11.75
C ARG A 146 -12.69 5.49 -13.22
N LEU A 147 -13.41 4.56 -13.87
CA LEU A 147 -13.84 4.71 -15.26
C LEU A 147 -14.79 5.89 -15.43
N LYS A 148 -15.73 6.10 -14.50
CA LYS A 148 -16.64 7.27 -14.50
C LYS A 148 -15.84 8.57 -14.40
N ILE A 149 -14.90 8.68 -13.46
CA ILE A 149 -14.05 9.86 -13.29
C ILE A 149 -13.22 10.14 -14.54
N ARG A 150 -12.59 9.12 -15.14
CA ARG A 150 -11.82 9.24 -16.39
C ARG A 150 -12.68 9.76 -17.54
N ARG A 151 -13.90 9.24 -17.70
CA ARG A 151 -14.86 9.72 -18.70
C ARG A 151 -15.27 11.17 -18.46
N GLN A 152 -15.56 11.54 -17.22
CA GLN A 152 -15.93 12.91 -16.84
C GLN A 152 -14.81 13.90 -17.17
N ILE A 153 -13.57 13.56 -16.81
CA ILE A 153 -12.38 14.38 -17.10
C ILE A 153 -12.15 14.49 -18.62
N GLY A 154 -12.36 13.40 -19.36
CA GLY A 154 -12.29 13.41 -20.82
C GLY A 154 -13.31 14.38 -21.43
N GLN A 155 -14.57 14.30 -20.98
CA GLN A 155 -15.65 15.15 -21.47
C GLN A 155 -15.43 16.64 -21.15
N THR A 156 -14.98 16.97 -19.93
CA THR A 156 -14.70 18.37 -19.56
C THR A 156 -13.53 18.94 -20.36
N LYS A 157 -12.47 18.14 -20.63
CA LYS A 157 -11.36 18.54 -21.50
C LYS A 157 -11.82 18.83 -22.93
N VAL A 158 -12.69 18.00 -23.48
CA VAL A 158 -13.27 18.22 -24.82
C VAL A 158 -14.07 19.53 -24.87
N CYS A 159 -14.94 19.77 -23.89
CA CYS A 159 -15.71 21.03 -23.82
C CYS A 159 -14.80 22.27 -23.72
N LEU A 160 -13.78 22.24 -22.85
CA LEU A 160 -12.84 23.36 -22.70
C LEU A 160 -12.03 23.64 -23.97
N PHE A 161 -11.70 22.60 -24.73
CA PHE A 161 -11.02 22.75 -26.03
C PHE A 161 -11.93 23.44 -27.05
N LEU A 162 -13.20 23.04 -27.14
CA LEU A 162 -14.16 23.65 -28.07
C LEU A 162 -14.47 25.11 -27.73
N SER A 163 -14.55 25.46 -26.44
CA SER A 163 -14.80 26.85 -26.01
C SER A 163 -13.63 27.81 -26.27
N ARG A 164 -12.40 27.30 -26.46
CA ARG A 164 -11.20 28.10 -26.75
C ARG A 164 -10.94 28.31 -28.25
N ASN A 165 -11.58 27.53 -29.12
CA ASN A 165 -11.41 27.59 -30.58
C ASN A 165 -12.62 28.23 -31.29
N LYS A 166 -13.41 29.01 -30.56
CA LYS A 166 -14.57 29.75 -31.05
C LYS A 166 -14.38 31.22 -30.73
#